data_AF-A0A7F8Q7J3-F1
#
_entry.id   AF-A0A7F8Q7J3-F1
#
_cell.length_a   1.000
_cell.length_b   1.000
_cell.length_c   1.000
_cell.angle_alpha   90.00
_cell.angle_beta   90.00
_cell.angle_gamma   90.00
#
_symmetry.space_group_name_H-M   'P 1'
#
loop_
_entity.id
_entity.type
_entity.pdbx_description
1 polymer ?
#
loop_
_entity_poly.entity_id
_entity_poly.type
_entity_poly.pdbx_seq_one_letter_code
_entity_poly.pdbx_strand_id
1 'polypeptide(L)'
;MRRLQVVLGHLTGHPHSGGVPEPQATPCLSGAPRVSPEDVVVVHGRRTAIGRGGRGGFKDTTPDELLSAVMTAVLRDVKLSPAQLGDICVGNVLQPGAGAIMARIAQFLR
;
A
#
# COMPACT_ATOMS: atom_id res chain seq x y z
N MET A 1 -2.16 -17.66 -5.43
CA MET A 1 -0.67 -17.53 -5.38
C MET A 1 -0.05 -16.91 -6.64
N ARG A 2 -0.10 -17.55 -7.82
CA ARG A 2 0.57 -16.99 -9.04
C ARG A 2 0.05 -15.60 -9.45
N ARG A 3 -1.24 -15.31 -9.22
CA ARG A 3 -1.84 -13.99 -9.52
C ARG A 3 -1.31 -12.88 -8.61
N LEU A 4 -1.30 -13.11 -7.30
CA LEU A 4 -0.70 -12.19 -6.33
C LEU A 4 0.76 -11.87 -6.68
N GLN A 5 1.55 -12.86 -7.12
CA GLN A 5 2.91 -12.62 -7.61
C GLN A 5 2.96 -11.69 -8.84
N VAL A 6 2.03 -11.82 -9.78
CA VAL A 6 1.93 -10.93 -10.95
C VAL A 6 1.52 -9.52 -10.54
N VAL A 7 0.53 -9.39 -9.65
CA VAL A 7 0.12 -8.08 -9.12
C VAL A 7 1.27 -7.45 -8.32
N LEU A 8 1.97 -8.21 -7.49
CA LEU A 8 3.11 -7.69 -6.76
C LEU A 8 4.28 -7.34 -7.70
N GLY A 9 4.49 -8.10 -8.77
CA GLY A 9 5.56 -7.87 -9.75
C GLY A 9 5.50 -6.52 -10.46
N HIS A 10 4.32 -5.93 -10.65
CA HIS A 10 4.27 -4.56 -11.19
C HIS A 10 4.72 -3.49 -10.17
N LEU A 11 4.71 -3.83 -8.88
CA LEU A 11 5.14 -2.95 -7.79
C LEU A 11 6.63 -3.11 -7.46
N THR A 12 7.31 -4.13 -8.00
CA THR A 12 8.74 -4.37 -7.76
C THR A 12 9.67 -3.46 -8.59
N GLY A 13 9.13 -2.44 -9.28
CA GLY A 13 9.89 -1.53 -10.13
C GLY A 13 10.74 -0.52 -9.35
N HIS A 14 12.06 -0.65 -9.49
CA HIS A 14 13.19 0.21 -9.09
C HIS A 14 13.04 1.01 -7.77
N PRO A 15 13.64 0.54 -6.65
CA PRO A 15 14.19 1.48 -5.69
C PRO A 15 15.19 2.34 -6.46
N HIS A 16 15.16 3.67 -6.28
CA HIS A 16 16.18 4.56 -6.81
C HIS A 16 17.56 3.92 -6.59
N SER A 17 18.33 3.80 -7.66
CA SER A 17 19.71 3.33 -7.65
C SER A 17 20.57 4.33 -6.87
N GLY A 18 20.58 4.21 -5.54
CA GLY A 18 21.37 5.07 -4.67
C GLY A 18 20.94 4.95 -3.20
N GLY A 19 21.66 4.12 -2.43
CA GLY A 19 21.58 4.08 -0.96
C GLY A 19 20.21 3.75 -0.38
N VAL A 20 20.15 3.60 0.95
CA VAL A 20 18.87 3.63 1.67
C VAL A 20 18.39 5.09 1.57
N PRO A 21 17.25 5.41 0.94
CA PRO A 21 16.71 6.75 1.03
C PRO A 21 16.29 6.93 2.48
N GLU A 22 17.09 7.68 3.23
CA GLU A 22 16.62 8.24 4.49
C GLU A 22 15.36 9.06 4.17
N PRO A 23 14.28 8.93 4.95
CA PRO A 23 13.07 9.70 4.69
C PRO A 23 13.40 11.20 4.76
N GLN A 24 13.36 11.89 3.62
CA GLN A 24 13.61 13.32 3.55
C GLN A 24 12.28 14.09 3.52
N ALA A 25 12.11 15.02 4.45
CA ALA A 25 10.95 15.89 4.47
C ALA A 25 10.94 16.77 3.22
N THR A 26 9.88 16.68 2.42
CA THR A 26 9.64 17.59 1.31
C THR A 26 8.61 18.63 1.73
N PRO A 27 8.85 19.93 1.52
CA PRO A 27 7.85 20.95 1.81
C PRO A 27 6.60 20.68 0.97
N CYS A 28 5.46 20.57 1.63
CA CYS A 28 4.15 20.52 0.99
C CYS A 28 3.53 21.92 0.96
N LEU A 29 2.65 22.18 0.00
CA LEU A 29 1.99 23.49 -0.21
C LEU A 29 1.09 23.92 0.95
N SER A 30 0.95 23.13 2.02
CA SER A 30 0.32 23.60 3.25
C SER A 30 1.18 24.71 3.85
N GLY A 31 0.60 25.89 4.07
CA GLY A 31 1.24 27.02 4.76
C GLY A 31 1.51 26.77 6.25
N ALA A 32 1.92 25.54 6.62
CA ALA A 32 2.30 25.19 7.97
C ALA A 32 3.59 25.94 8.31
N PRO A 33 3.57 26.81 9.33
CA PRO A 33 4.64 27.78 9.55
C PRO A 33 5.91 27.15 10.15
N ARG A 34 5.84 25.92 10.67
CA ARG A 34 6.95 25.23 11.38
C ARG A 34 6.79 23.71 11.26
N VAL A 35 7.92 23.00 11.19
CA VAL A 35 8.00 21.54 11.29
C VAL A 35 8.11 21.16 12.75
N SER A 36 7.21 20.31 13.24
CA SER A 36 7.17 19.82 14.62
C SER A 36 7.47 18.32 14.70
N PRO A 37 8.12 17.83 15.77
CA PRO A 37 8.34 16.38 15.94
C PRO A 37 7.04 15.58 16.10
N GLU A 38 5.94 16.23 16.49
CA GLU A 38 4.60 15.63 16.58
C GLU A 38 3.77 15.64 15.28
N ASP A 39 4.31 16.17 14.18
CA ASP A 39 3.58 16.24 12.91
C ASP A 39 3.30 14.84 12.34
N VAL A 40 2.07 14.63 11.84
CA VAL A 40 1.71 13.40 11.12
C VAL A 40 2.20 13.49 9.68
N VAL A 41 3.14 12.61 9.32
CA VAL A 41 3.79 12.62 8.01
C VAL A 41 3.37 11.44 7.13
N VAL A 42 3.32 11.66 5.81
CA VAL A 42 3.16 10.59 4.82
C VAL A 42 4.55 10.09 4.42
N VAL A 43 4.88 8.85 4.80
CA VAL A 43 6.22 8.28 4.56
C VAL A 43 6.37 7.71 3.15
N HIS A 44 5.39 6.92 2.70
CA HIS A 44 5.46 6.22 1.42
C HIS A 44 4.07 5.86 0.90
N GLY A 45 3.96 5.57 -0.40
CA GLY A 45 2.72 5.16 -1.03
C GLY A 45 2.93 4.32 -2.28
N ARG A 46 2.14 3.25 -2.42
CA ARG A 46 2.03 2.42 -3.62
C ARG A 46 0.57 2.21 -3.96
N ARG A 47 0.30 1.98 -5.24
CA ARG A 47 -1.03 1.64 -5.74
C ARG A 47 -0.92 0.56 -6.79
N THR A 48 -1.96 -0.26 -6.94
CA THR A 48 -2.05 -1.11 -8.11
C THR A 48 -2.21 -0.28 -9.38
N ALA A 49 -2.01 -0.91 -10.55
CA ALA A 49 -2.65 -0.43 -11.77
C ALA A 49 -4.18 -0.32 -11.56
N ILE A 50 -4.87 0.41 -12.43
CA ILE A 50 -6.33 0.52 -12.41
C ILE A 50 -6.86 -0.26 -13.61
N GLY A 51 -7.67 -1.30 -13.35
CA GLY A 51 -8.26 -2.14 -14.38
C GLY A 51 -9.72 -1.76 -14.69
N ARG A 52 -10.17 -2.03 -15.92
CA ARG A 52 -11.60 -1.93 -16.27
C ARG A 52 -12.42 -3.01 -15.56
N GLY A 53 -13.58 -2.63 -15.01
CA GLY A 53 -14.50 -3.58 -14.38
C GLY A 53 -15.02 -4.64 -15.37
N GLY A 54 -15.10 -5.90 -14.92
CA GLY A 54 -15.63 -7.05 -15.67
C GLY A 54 -14.80 -7.54 -16.86
N ARG A 55 -13.99 -6.67 -17.50
CA ARG A 55 -13.24 -6.98 -18.73
C ARG A 55 -11.74 -6.69 -18.65
N GLY A 56 -11.27 -6.02 -17.61
CA GLY A 56 -9.86 -5.67 -17.41
C GLY A 56 -9.02 -6.79 -16.76
N GLY A 57 -7.73 -6.51 -16.57
CA GLY A 57 -6.77 -7.48 -16.02
C GLY A 57 -7.07 -7.99 -14.60
N PHE A 58 -7.84 -7.23 -13.81
CA PHE A 58 -8.23 -7.62 -12.45
C PHE A 58 -9.62 -8.28 -12.36
N LYS A 59 -10.27 -8.61 -13.49
CA LYS A 59 -11.64 -9.16 -13.48
C LYS A 59 -11.78 -10.44 -12.63
N ASP A 60 -10.71 -11.23 -12.52
CA ASP A 60 -10.68 -12.47 -11.74
C ASP A 60 -9.80 -12.34 -10.47
N THR A 61 -9.40 -11.13 -10.10
CA THR A 61 -8.56 -10.87 -8.92
C THR A 61 -9.44 -10.39 -7.77
N THR A 62 -9.38 -11.06 -6.64
CA THR A 62 -10.17 -10.69 -5.47
C THR A 62 -9.56 -9.46 -4.77
N PRO A 63 -10.38 -8.65 -4.06
CA PRO A 63 -9.90 -7.41 -3.44
C PRO A 63 -8.80 -7.61 -2.38
N ASP A 64 -8.79 -8.77 -1.72
CA ASP A 64 -7.77 -9.15 -0.74
C ASP A 64 -6.39 -9.41 -1.39
N GLU A 65 -6.34 -10.02 -2.58
CA GLU A 65 -5.11 -10.16 -3.36
C GLU A 65 -4.57 -8.78 -3.80
N LEU A 66 -5.46 -7.86 -4.20
CA LEU A 66 -5.07 -6.49 -4.59
C LEU A 66 -4.52 -5.70 -3.39
N LEU A 67 -5.20 -5.79 -2.24
CA LEU A 67 -4.81 -5.11 -1.01
C LEU A 67 -3.51 -5.68 -0.43
N SER A 68 -3.37 -7.01 -0.40
CA SER A 68 -2.14 -7.68 0.06
C SER A 68 -0.92 -7.24 -0.76
N ALA A 69 -1.06 -7.10 -2.09
CA ALA A 69 0.04 -6.68 -2.94
C ALA A 69 0.57 -5.28 -2.58
N VAL A 70 -0.30 -4.31 -2.35
CA VAL A 70 0.14 -2.94 -2.01
C VAL A 70 0.67 -2.83 -0.58
N MET A 71 0.06 -3.52 0.40
CA MET A 71 0.57 -3.55 1.77
C MET A 71 1.98 -4.16 1.81
N THR A 72 2.17 -5.27 1.08
CA THR A 72 3.47 -5.95 0.97
C THR A 72 4.50 -5.07 0.27
N ALA A 73 4.14 -4.37 -0.81
CA ALA A 73 5.06 -3.51 -1.52
C ALA A 73 5.54 -2.34 -0.65
N VAL A 74 4.63 -1.65 0.04
CA VAL A 74 4.99 -0.52 0.91
C VAL A 74 5.97 -0.96 1.99
N LEU A 75 5.66 -2.04 2.71
CA LEU A 75 6.52 -2.55 3.79
C LEU A 75 7.91 -2.98 3.29
N ARG A 76 7.99 -3.56 2.08
CA ARG A 76 9.27 -3.92 1.46
C ARG A 76 10.11 -2.70 1.09
N ASP A 77 9.49 -1.67 0.53
CA ASP A 77 10.19 -0.45 0.12
C ASP A 77 10.79 0.29 1.31
N VAL A 78 10.00 0.46 2.38
CA VAL A 78 10.46 1.17 3.59
C VAL A 78 11.23 0.26 4.57
N LYS A 79 11.31 -1.05 4.28
CA LYS A 79 11.96 -2.07 5.13
C LYS A 79 11.45 -2.05 6.58
N LEU A 80 10.15 -1.80 6.76
CA LEU A 80 9.52 -1.74 8.08
C LEU A 80 9.00 -3.12 8.50
N SER A 81 9.19 -3.49 9.76
CA SER A 81 8.57 -4.71 10.28
C SER A 81 7.05 -4.53 10.38
N PRO A 82 6.23 -5.48 9.88
CA PRO A 82 4.78 -5.39 10.02
C PRO A 82 4.29 -5.28 11.47
N ALA A 83 5.08 -5.77 12.43
CA ALA A 83 4.74 -5.70 13.86
C ALA A 83 4.85 -4.29 14.46
N GLN A 84 5.47 -3.35 13.75
CA GLN A 84 5.58 -1.94 14.17
C GLN A 84 4.36 -1.11 13.76
N LEU A 85 3.47 -1.64 12.92
CA LEU A 85 2.24 -0.95 12.54
C LEU A 85 1.25 -0.95 13.72
N GLY A 86 0.81 0.24 14.13
CA GLY A 86 -0.18 0.39 15.20
C GLY A 86 -1.60 0.05 14.76
N ASP A 87 -1.97 0.37 13.52
CA ASP A 87 -3.29 0.07 12.96
C ASP A 87 -3.27 0.02 11.42
N ILE A 88 -4.30 -0.58 10.82
CA ILE A 88 -4.54 -0.63 9.38
C ILE A 88 -6.00 -0.23 9.09
N CYS A 89 -6.19 1.00 8.62
CA CYS A 89 -7.49 1.49 8.17
C CYS A 89 -7.69 1.25 6.67
N VAL A 90 -8.75 0.52 6.30
CA VAL A 90 -9.06 0.20 4.90
C VAL A 90 -10.42 0.77 4.50
N GLY A 91 -10.43 1.63 3.48
CA GLY A 91 -11.67 2.13 2.89
C GLY A 91 -12.22 1.18 1.82
N ASN A 92 -13.47 0.74 1.97
CA ASN A 92 -14.17 -0.06 0.97
C ASN A 92 -15.67 0.26 0.97
N VAL A 93 -16.29 0.23 -0.22
CA VAL A 93 -17.69 0.64 -0.42
C VAL A 93 -18.63 -0.55 -0.63
N LEU A 94 -18.29 -1.45 -1.55
CA LEU A 94 -19.25 -2.44 -2.08
C LEU A 94 -19.20 -3.80 -1.40
N GLN A 95 -18.18 -4.10 -0.60
CA GLN A 95 -18.15 -5.36 0.15
C GLN A 95 -19.07 -5.28 1.38
N PRO A 96 -19.77 -6.37 1.74
CA PRO A 96 -20.54 -6.44 2.97
C PRO A 96 -19.69 -6.07 4.19
N GLY A 97 -20.27 -5.29 5.11
CA GLY A 97 -19.55 -4.82 6.31
C GLY A 97 -18.31 -3.99 5.98
N ALA A 98 -18.35 -3.21 4.89
CA ALA A 98 -17.21 -2.45 4.36
C ALA A 98 -15.94 -3.32 4.16
N GLY A 99 -16.11 -4.62 3.93
CA GLY A 99 -15.01 -5.53 3.65
C GLY A 99 -14.06 -5.78 4.82
N ALA A 100 -14.46 -5.56 6.08
CA ALA A 100 -13.59 -5.75 7.25
C ALA A 100 -12.94 -7.15 7.31
N ILE A 101 -13.72 -8.21 7.03
CA ILE A 101 -13.20 -9.59 6.99
C ILE A 101 -12.18 -9.75 5.86
N MET A 102 -12.52 -9.28 4.65
CA MET A 102 -11.64 -9.32 3.47
C MET A 102 -10.33 -8.57 3.72
N ALA A 103 -10.39 -7.39 4.32
CA ALA A 103 -9.22 -6.59 4.66
C ALA A 103 -8.31 -7.32 5.66
N ARG A 104 -8.89 -7.97 6.66
CA ARG A 104 -8.11 -8.76 7.64
C ARG A 104 -7.50 -10.02 7.01
N ILE A 105 -8.19 -10.66 6.07
CA ILE A 105 -7.64 -11.77 5.27
C ILE A 105 -6.46 -11.29 4.43
N ALA A 106 -6.57 -10.13 3.78
CA ALA A 106 -5.48 -9.53 2.99
C ALA A 106 -4.20 -9.31 3.79
N GLN A 107 -4.31 -8.96 5.08
CA GLN A 107 -3.17 -8.80 5.98
C GLN A 107 -2.42 -10.12 6.24
N PHE A 108 -3.13 -11.25 6.23
CA PHE A 108 -2.56 -12.57 6.45
C PHE A 108 -2.12 -13.26 5.15
N LEU A 109 -2.64 -12.84 4.00
CA LEU A 109 -2.21 -13.27 2.68
C LEU A 109 -0.78 -12.77 2.41
N ARG A 110 0.16 -13.70 2.25
CA ARG A 110 1.57 -13.44 1.92
C ARG A 110 1.98 -14.25 0.70
#